data_AF-A0A938W624-F1
#
_entry.id   AF-A0A938W624-F1
#
_cell.length_a   1.000
_cell.length_b   1.000
_cell.length_c   1.000
_cell.angle_alpha   90.00
_cell.angle_beta   90.00
_cell.angle_gamma   90.00
#
_symmetry.space_group_name_H-M   'P 1'
#
loop_
_entity.id
_entity.type
_entity.pdbx_description
1 polymer ?
#
loop_
_entity_poly.entity_id
_entity_poly.type
_entity_poly.pdbx_seq_one_letter_code
_entity_poly.pdbx_strand_id
1 'polypeptide(L)'
;MVYSGAIGDAGWNFVIDQARKKAEQKFGMQIPYVEGAAAPSDAERVMSQFAEQGCNEIFTTTNVYGDIPAKVAAKYPNVIIESEEGIVGGPPNMRIYRVPFWEPNYLLAIHAAVLRSFTSETS
;
A
#
# COMPACT_ATOMS: atom_id res chain seq x y z
N MET A 1 -2.18 -5.03 0.46
CA MET A 1 -1.67 -4.50 -0.83
C MET A 1 -2.75 -4.63 -1.89
N VAL A 2 -2.92 -3.61 -2.72
CA VAL A 2 -3.90 -3.59 -3.80
C VAL A 2 -3.15 -3.53 -5.12
N TYR A 3 -3.10 -4.65 -5.84
CA TYR A 3 -2.48 -4.72 -7.16
C TYR A 3 -3.48 -4.36 -8.25
N SER A 4 -3.06 -3.48 -9.16
CA SER A 4 -3.87 -3.04 -10.31
C SER A 4 -4.04 -4.12 -11.39
N GLY A 5 -3.15 -5.11 -11.44
CA GLY A 5 -3.15 -6.20 -12.41
C GLY A 5 -2.70 -7.52 -11.78
N ALA A 6 -2.42 -8.52 -12.62
CA ALA A 6 -1.93 -9.81 -12.15
C ALA A 6 -0.45 -9.71 -11.73
N ILE A 7 -0.07 -10.48 -10.70
CA ILE A 7 1.33 -10.61 -10.27
C ILE A 7 2.14 -11.41 -11.31
N GLY A 8 1.49 -12.31 -12.04
CA GLY A 8 2.10 -13.21 -13.02
C GLY A 8 2.67 -12.56 -14.28
N ASP A 9 2.39 -11.27 -14.52
CA ASP A 9 2.76 -10.58 -15.77
C ASP A 9 4.25 -10.20 -15.85
N ALA A 10 5.08 -10.71 -14.94
CA ALA A 10 6.54 -10.50 -14.86
C ALA A 10 7.01 -9.02 -14.87
N GLY A 11 6.08 -8.08 -14.68
CA GLY A 11 6.31 -6.63 -14.68
C GLY A 11 6.32 -6.03 -13.27
N TRP A 12 5.73 -4.83 -13.16
CA TRP A 12 5.73 -4.04 -11.93
C TRP A 12 5.15 -4.76 -10.71
N ASN A 13 3.97 -5.38 -10.86
CA ASN A 13 3.32 -6.12 -9.76
C ASN A 13 4.17 -7.31 -9.27
N PHE A 14 4.93 -7.96 -10.17
CA PHE A 14 5.83 -9.05 -9.80
C PHE A 14 6.96 -8.55 -8.88
N VAL A 15 7.62 -7.45 -9.24
CA VAL A 15 8.71 -6.87 -8.44
C VAL A 15 8.21 -6.44 -7.07
N ILE A 16 7.01 -5.85 -7.02
CA ILE A 16 6.37 -5.45 -5.76
C ILE A 16 6.02 -6.68 -4.91
N ASP A 17 5.50 -7.75 -5.50
CA ASP A 17 5.19 -8.98 -4.76
C ASP A 17 6.46 -9.65 -4.19
N GLN A 18 7.58 -9.59 -4.90
CA GLN A 18 8.86 -10.03 -4.35
C GLN A 18 9.29 -9.19 -3.15
N ALA A 19 9.05 -7.87 -3.17
CA ALA A 19 9.30 -7.01 -2.01
C ALA A 19 8.38 -7.36 -0.84
N ARG A 20 7.07 -7.56 -1.09
CA ARG A 20 6.08 -7.99 -0.10
C ARG A 20 6.53 -9.28 0.60
N LYS A 21 6.86 -10.31 -0.17
CA LYS A 21 7.34 -11.61 0.36
C LYS A 21 8.60 -11.47 1.22
N LYS A 22 9.53 -10.60 0.82
CA LYS A 22 10.72 -10.29 1.63
C LYS A 22 10.36 -9.57 2.93
N ALA A 23 9.39 -8.66 2.92
CA ALA A 23 8.90 -7.99 4.14
C ALA A 23 8.24 -9.00 5.08
N GLU A 24 7.37 -9.87 4.57
CA GLU A 24 6.74 -10.94 5.34
C GLU A 24 7.78 -11.82 6.05
N GLN A 25 8.82 -12.25 5.31
CA GLN A 25 9.91 -13.04 5.87
C GLN A 25 10.73 -12.28 6.91
N LYS A 26 11.06 -11.02 6.64
CA LYS A 26 11.92 -10.21 7.51
C LYS A 26 11.24 -9.82 8.82
N PHE A 27 9.95 -9.51 8.78
CA PHE A 27 9.18 -9.01 9.91
C PHE A 27 8.27 -10.05 10.55
N GLY A 28 8.19 -11.26 9.99
CA GLY A 28 7.35 -12.34 10.52
C GLY A 28 5.86 -12.01 10.49
N MET A 29 5.42 -11.23 9.49
CA MET A 29 4.04 -10.77 9.36
C MET A 29 3.39 -11.29 8.09
N GLN A 30 2.06 -11.33 8.06
CA GLN A 30 1.30 -11.61 6.85
C GLN A 30 0.80 -10.30 6.25
N ILE A 31 1.03 -10.10 4.96
CA ILE A 31 0.61 -8.92 4.22
C ILE A 31 -0.48 -9.37 3.23
N PRO A 32 -1.77 -9.16 3.55
CA PRO A 32 -2.87 -9.54 2.67
C PRO A 32 -2.80 -8.73 1.36
N TYR A 33 -3.24 -9.35 0.27
CA TYR A 33 -3.25 -8.69 -1.04
C TYR A 33 -4.46 -9.08 -1.88
N VAL A 34 -4.78 -8.23 -2.86
CA VAL A 34 -5.72 -8.54 -3.94
C VAL A 34 -5.04 -8.27 -5.29
N GLU A 35 -5.36 -9.09 -6.28
CA GLU A 35 -4.94 -8.89 -7.68
C GLU A 35 -6.08 -8.32 -8.53
N GLY A 36 -5.73 -7.64 -9.63
CA GLY A 36 -6.69 -7.24 -10.64
C GLY A 36 -7.71 -6.18 -10.21
N ALA A 37 -7.40 -5.36 -9.20
CA ALA A 37 -8.22 -4.20 -8.84
C ALA A 37 -8.02 -3.06 -9.85
N ALA A 38 -8.24 -3.32 -11.14
CA ALA A 38 -7.96 -2.36 -12.21
C ALA A 38 -8.98 -1.21 -12.24
N ALA A 39 -10.22 -1.48 -11.82
CA ALA A 39 -11.28 -0.49 -11.81
C ALA A 39 -11.21 0.41 -10.56
N PRO A 40 -11.40 1.74 -10.70
CA PRO A 40 -11.48 2.67 -9.57
C PRO A 40 -12.46 2.23 -8.46
N SER A 41 -13.66 1.75 -8.83
CA SER A 41 -14.67 1.28 -7.86
C SER A 41 -14.23 0.04 -7.07
N ASP A 42 -13.44 -0.85 -7.69
CA ASP A 42 -12.89 -2.02 -7.01
C ASP A 42 -11.79 -1.62 -6.03
N ALA A 43 -10.96 -0.66 -6.40
CA ALA A 43 -9.92 -0.14 -5.52
C ALA A 43 -10.52 0.47 -4.24
N GLU A 44 -11.54 1.32 -4.35
CA GLU A 44 -12.21 1.92 -3.18
C GLU A 44 -12.80 0.86 -2.24
N ARG A 45 -13.51 -0.11 -2.82
CA ARG A 45 -14.12 -1.21 -2.07
C ARG A 45 -13.07 -2.04 -1.34
N VAL A 46 -12.00 -2.45 -2.04
CA VAL A 46 -10.97 -3.29 -1.42
C VAL A 46 -10.17 -2.53 -0.36
N MET A 47 -9.81 -1.27 -0.60
CA MET A 47 -9.11 -0.49 0.42
C MET A 47 -9.98 -0.30 1.67
N SER A 48 -11.27 -0.04 1.51
CA SER A 48 -12.22 0.01 2.63
C SER A 48 -12.31 -1.31 3.38
N GLN A 49 -12.37 -2.43 2.65
CA GLN A 49 -12.39 -3.77 3.22
C GLN A 49 -11.12 -4.07 4.04
N PHE A 50 -9.94 -3.72 3.55
CA PHE A 50 -8.69 -3.91 4.29
C PHE A 50 -8.64 -3.04 5.56
N ALA A 51 -9.10 -1.80 5.49
CA ALA A 51 -9.21 -0.94 6.66
C ALA A 51 -10.17 -1.55 7.71
N GLU A 52 -11.33 -2.04 7.28
CA GLU A 52 -12.32 -2.70 8.15
C GLU A 52 -11.82 -4.02 8.74
N GLN A 53 -10.92 -4.72 8.05
CA GLN A 53 -10.24 -5.92 8.54
C GLN A 53 -9.10 -5.62 9.53
N GLY A 54 -8.85 -4.35 9.83
CA GLY A 54 -7.85 -3.93 10.80
C GLY A 54 -6.45 -3.74 10.21
N CYS A 55 -6.31 -3.65 8.88
CA CYS A 55 -5.04 -3.21 8.29
C CYS A 55 -4.78 -1.76 8.67
N ASN A 56 -3.62 -1.49 9.25
CA ASN A 56 -3.16 -0.14 9.62
C ASN A 56 -2.43 0.58 8.49
N GLU A 57 -2.09 -0.13 7.41
CA GLU A 57 -1.43 0.42 6.24
C GLU A 57 -1.89 -0.28 4.95
N ILE A 58 -2.13 0.48 3.89
CA ILE A 58 -2.59 -0.01 2.60
C ILE A 58 -1.75 0.61 1.48
N PHE A 59 -1.12 -0.24 0.68
CA PHE A 59 -0.36 0.15 -0.52
C PHE A 59 -1.15 -0.11 -1.80
N THR A 60 -1.17 0.87 -2.71
CA THR A 60 -1.69 0.73 -4.08
C THR A 60 -0.55 0.73 -5.10
N THR A 61 -0.59 -0.17 -6.09
CA THR A 61 0.49 -0.30 -7.11
C THR A 61 0.20 0.44 -8.42
N THR A 62 -0.59 1.51 -8.33
CA THR A 62 -0.88 2.36 -9.48
C THR A 62 -1.41 3.72 -9.07
N ASN A 63 -1.28 4.67 -9.99
CA ASN A 63 -1.83 6.02 -9.94
C ASN A 63 -3.19 6.15 -10.63
N VAL A 64 -3.66 5.13 -11.36
CA VAL A 64 -4.93 5.21 -12.11
C VAL A 64 -6.17 5.29 -11.21
N TYR A 65 -5.99 5.14 -9.90
CA TYR A 65 -7.06 5.33 -8.91
C TYR A 65 -7.38 6.79 -8.61
N GLY A 66 -6.63 7.76 -9.16
CA GLY A 66 -6.95 9.19 -9.05
C GLY A 66 -7.05 9.65 -7.60
N ASP A 67 -8.23 10.18 -7.22
CA ASP A 67 -8.50 10.72 -5.88
C ASP A 67 -9.00 9.69 -4.86
N ILE A 68 -9.19 8.44 -5.26
CA ILE A 68 -9.75 7.39 -4.39
C ILE A 68 -8.87 7.11 -3.18
N PRO A 69 -7.54 6.97 -3.30
CA PRO A 69 -6.68 6.80 -2.11
C PRO A 69 -6.86 7.94 -1.10
N ALA A 70 -7.04 9.19 -1.57
CA ALA A 70 -7.30 10.33 -0.69
C ALA A 70 -8.68 10.25 -0.03
N LYS A 71 -9.73 9.82 -0.76
CA LYS A 71 -11.07 9.60 -0.19
C LYS A 71 -11.05 8.53 0.91
N VAL A 72 -10.37 7.42 0.67
CA VAL A 72 -10.25 6.34 1.66
C VAL A 72 -9.42 6.79 2.86
N ALA A 73 -8.31 7.50 2.63
CA ALA A 73 -7.50 8.06 3.71
C ALA A 73 -8.34 8.99 4.62
N ALA A 74 -9.17 9.86 4.04
CA ALA A 74 -10.07 10.73 4.80
C ALA A 74 -11.14 9.94 5.60
N LYS A 75 -11.62 8.82 5.06
CA LYS A 75 -12.62 7.95 5.71
C LYS A 75 -12.03 7.14 6.87
N TYR A 76 -10.77 6.73 6.76
CA TYR A 76 -10.08 5.90 7.75
C TYR A 76 -8.80 6.60 8.25
N PRO A 77 -8.92 7.61 9.13
CA PRO A 77 -7.78 8.45 9.56
C PRO A 77 -6.68 7.67 10.31
N ASN A 78 -7.00 6.49 10.83
CA ASN A 78 -6.07 5.62 11.54
C ASN A 78 -5.29 4.66 10.61
N VAL A 79 -5.58 4.68 9.31
CA VAL A 79 -4.96 3.81 8.31
C VAL A 79 -4.06 4.66 7.41
N ILE A 80 -2.80 4.27 7.28
CA ILE A 80 -1.87 4.91 6.36
C ILE A 80 -2.16 4.41 4.94
N ILE A 81 -2.34 5.34 4.00
CA ILE A 81 -2.55 5.01 2.58
C ILE A 81 -1.33 5.44 1.79
N GLU A 82 -0.66 4.48 1.15
CA GLU A 82 0.53 4.69 0.31
C GLU A 82 0.16 4.46 -1.15
N SER A 83 0.33 5.49 -1.99
CA SER A 83 -0.06 5.45 -3.40
C SER A 83 1.10 5.76 -4.33
N GLU A 84 1.22 4.98 -5.41
CA GLU A 84 2.14 5.27 -6.50
C GLU A 84 1.65 6.54 -7.23
N GLU A 85 2.47 7.60 -7.25
CA GLU A 85 2.16 8.86 -7.95
C GLU A 85 0.77 9.46 -7.60
N GLY A 86 0.43 9.48 -6.31
CA GLY A 86 -0.83 10.06 -5.79
C GLY A 86 -0.90 11.60 -5.79
N ILE A 87 -1.96 12.14 -5.16
CA ILE A 87 -2.24 13.58 -5.14
C ILE A 87 -1.42 14.30 -4.06
N VAL A 88 -0.62 15.29 -4.47
CA VAL A 88 0.11 16.19 -3.55
C VAL A 88 -0.89 17.04 -2.77
N GLY A 89 -0.78 17.06 -1.44
CA GLY A 89 -1.70 17.79 -0.56
C GLY A 89 -2.93 17.00 -0.10
N GLY A 90 -2.90 15.66 -0.20
CA GLY A 90 -3.91 14.77 0.36
C GLY A 90 -3.97 14.77 1.90
N PRO A 91 -4.87 13.95 2.50
CA PRO A 91 -5.03 13.81 3.95
C PRO A 91 -3.70 13.46 4.66
N PRO A 92 -3.56 13.78 5.96
CA PRO A 92 -2.29 13.63 6.69
C PRO A 92 -1.80 12.18 6.81
N ASN A 93 -2.71 11.20 6.68
CA ASN A 93 -2.43 9.77 6.67
C ASN A 93 -2.23 9.20 5.25
N MET A 94 -2.14 10.06 4.23
CA MET A 94 -1.80 9.66 2.87
C MET A 94 -0.35 10.02 2.54
N ARG A 95 0.33 9.09 1.88
CA ARG A 95 1.70 9.24 1.41
C ARG A 95 1.81 8.82 -0.04
N ILE A 96 2.76 9.45 -0.72
CA ILE A 96 3.05 9.17 -2.12
C ILE A 96 4.42 8.54 -2.14
N TYR A 97 4.51 7.37 -2.75
CA TYR A 97 5.77 6.70 -2.97
C TYR A 97 6.10 6.70 -4.46
N ARG A 98 7.39 6.80 -4.75
CA ARG A 98 7.95 6.54 -6.08
C ARG A 98 9.10 5.58 -5.88
N VAL A 99 9.08 4.45 -6.57
CA VAL A 99 10.20 3.51 -6.53
C VAL A 99 10.85 3.50 -7.90
N PRO A 100 12.18 3.69 -7.99
CA PRO A 100 12.89 3.36 -9.20
C PRO A 100 12.67 1.86 -9.50
N PHE A 101 12.45 1.51 -10.77
CA PHE A 101 12.15 0.13 -11.20
C PHE A 101 13.17 -0.93 -10.73
N TRP A 102 14.36 -0.53 -10.28
CA TRP A 102 15.44 -1.41 -9.82
C TRP A 102 15.63 -1.49 -8.29
N GLU A 103 14.83 -0.78 -7.47
CA GLU A 103 15.01 -0.72 -6.00
C GLU A 103 13.77 -1.18 -5.19
N PRO A 104 13.35 -2.45 -5.26
CA PRO A 104 12.27 -2.99 -4.42
C PRO A 104 12.54 -2.88 -2.91
N ASN A 105 13.80 -2.65 -2.51
CA ASN A 105 14.18 -2.41 -1.11
C ASN A 105 13.54 -1.13 -0.53
N TYR A 106 13.11 -0.19 -1.37
CA TYR A 106 12.42 1.01 -0.91
C TYR A 106 11.06 0.69 -0.27
N LEU A 107 10.29 -0.26 -0.86
CA LEU A 107 9.03 -0.72 -0.27
C LEU A 107 9.26 -1.46 1.06
N LEU A 108 10.34 -2.23 1.15
CA LEU A 108 10.78 -2.81 2.43
C LEU A 108 11.07 -1.73 3.47
N ALA A 109 11.66 -0.61 3.05
CA ALA A 109 11.99 0.50 3.93
C ALA A 109 10.75 1.26 4.42
N ILE A 110 9.74 1.48 3.57
CA ILE A 110 8.48 2.12 3.99
C ILE A 110 7.75 1.21 4.99
N HIS A 111 7.56 -0.08 4.66
CA HIS A 111 6.95 -1.03 5.58
C HIS A 111 7.69 -1.10 6.92
N ALA A 112 9.03 -1.09 6.90
CA ALA A 112 9.85 -1.05 8.12
C ALA A 112 9.67 0.25 8.91
N ALA A 113 9.58 1.39 8.23
CA ALA A 113 9.42 2.69 8.86
C ALA A 113 8.08 2.82 9.56
N VAL A 114 7.00 2.32 8.94
CA VAL A 114 5.66 2.32 9.54
C VAL A 114 5.58 1.41 10.75
N LEU A 115 6.12 0.18 10.68
CA LEU A 115 6.23 -0.70 11.84
C LEU A 115 6.98 -0.05 13.01
N ARG A 116 8.03 0.75 12.71
CA ARG A 116 8.81 1.44 13.72
C ARG A 116 8.06 2.60 14.37
N SER A 117 7.25 3.34 13.60
CA SER A 117 6.42 4.44 14.16
C SER A 117 5.30 3.95 15.08
N PHE A 118 4.78 2.74 14.88
CA PHE A 118 3.77 2.15 15.77
C PHE A 118 4.37 1.52 17.04
N THR A 119 5.68 1.25 17.06
CA THR A 119 6.36 0.67 18.23
C THR A 119 7.00 1.73 19.13
N SER A 120 6.95 3.02 18.78
CA SER A 120 7.51 4.12 19.58
C SER A 120 6.50 4.85 20.48
N GLU A 121 5.25 4.41 20.59
CA GLU A 121 4.27 5.01 21.50
C GLU A 121 3.46 3.94 22.26
N THR A 122 4.15 3.08 23.00
CA THR A 122 3.57 2.47 24.21
C THR A 122 4.66 2.37 25.28
N SER A 123 4.77 3.41 26.10
CA SER A 123 5.48 3.40 27.39
C SER A 123 4.61 4.14 28.40
#